data_AF-A0A6C0F720-F1
#
_entry.id   AF-A0A6C0F720-F1
#
_cell.length_a   1.000
_cell.length_b   1.000
_cell.length_c   1.000
_cell.angle_alpha   90.00
_cell.angle_beta   90.00
_cell.angle_gamma   90.00
#
_symmetry.space_group_name_H-M   'P 1'
#
loop_
_entity.id
_entity.type
_entity.pdbx_description
1 polymer ?
#
loop_
_entity_poly.entity_id
_entity_poly.type
_entity_poly.pdbx_seq_one_letter_code
_entity_poly.pdbx_strand_id
1 'polypeptide(L)'
;MDPRLAIHNPTDDKGMFHMYQNSGYTRETKKRSLVVAFDIEDTTTFDVSVSEPLIIDFPSYAYLDSLTTFNADENGSLDKMAFVIKMDDFNHQNSGNSISSVDTNRSLVIPNEADATGKTRVHKGRKMNYISYEPPQKITQLKGTITFLNGNSINPSRETCRVIMEILFVEK
;
A
#
# COMPACT_ATOMS: atom_id res chain seq x y z
N MET A 1 49.04 -68.01 18.21
CA MET A 1 48.83 -66.76 17.46
C MET A 1 47.51 -66.87 16.70
N ASP A 2 46.47 -66.18 17.15
CA ASP A 2 45.43 -65.55 16.31
C ASP A 2 44.59 -64.61 17.21
N PRO A 3 44.52 -63.29 16.94
CA PRO A 3 43.85 -62.30 17.78
C PRO A 3 42.45 -61.97 17.24
N ARG A 4 41.37 -62.34 17.94
CA ARG A 4 40.02 -61.90 17.56
C ARG A 4 39.12 -61.59 18.77
N LEU A 5 38.85 -60.29 18.92
CA LEU A 5 37.56 -59.67 19.27
C LEU A 5 37.08 -59.80 20.72
N ALA A 6 37.72 -59.03 21.62
CA ALA A 6 36.99 -58.43 22.73
C ALA A 6 36.34 -57.12 22.23
N ILE A 7 35.01 -57.11 22.13
CA ILE A 7 34.22 -55.92 21.82
C ILE A 7 34.28 -55.02 23.05
N HIS A 8 35.14 -54.01 23.02
CA HIS A 8 35.08 -52.89 23.94
C HIS A 8 33.93 -51.99 23.45
N ASN A 9 32.86 -51.88 24.23
CA ASN A 9 31.83 -50.85 24.03
C ASN A 9 32.40 -49.51 24.53
N PRO A 10 32.69 -48.55 23.65
CA PRO A 10 32.91 -47.18 24.08
C PRO A 10 31.53 -46.60 24.37
N THR A 11 31.25 -46.39 25.65
CA THR A 11 30.13 -45.57 26.11
C THR A 11 30.24 -44.17 25.51
N ASP A 12 29.19 -43.79 24.78
CA ASP A 12 28.73 -42.42 24.53
C ASP A 12 29.77 -41.41 24.04
N ASP A 13 30.23 -41.60 22.81
CA ASP A 13 30.68 -40.49 21.97
C ASP A 13 29.57 -40.10 20.98
N LYS A 14 28.39 -39.78 21.53
CA LYS A 14 27.27 -39.23 20.75
C LYS A 14 27.37 -37.71 20.73
N GLY A 15 28.17 -37.23 19.79
CA GLY A 15 27.86 -36.04 19.01
C GLY A 15 27.60 -34.77 19.83
N MET A 16 28.65 -34.24 20.45
CA MET A 16 28.72 -32.80 20.75
C MET A 16 28.98 -32.01 19.46
N PHE A 17 28.12 -32.18 18.46
CA PHE A 17 27.94 -31.15 17.45
C PHE A 17 27.21 -30.02 18.15
N HIS A 18 27.96 -29.00 18.55
CA HIS A 18 27.41 -27.73 18.98
C HIS A 18 26.33 -27.34 17.96
N MET A 19 25.08 -27.39 18.39
CA MET A 19 23.94 -26.96 17.60
C MET A 19 24.25 -25.55 17.12
N TYR A 20 24.31 -25.37 15.80
CA TYR A 20 24.04 -24.07 15.21
C TYR A 20 22.62 -23.70 15.64
N GLN A 21 22.48 -23.00 16.77
CA GLN A 21 21.30 -22.21 17.01
C GLN A 21 21.33 -21.12 15.95
N ASN A 22 20.51 -21.28 14.91
CA ASN A 22 20.03 -20.14 14.18
C ASN A 22 19.36 -19.27 15.24
N SER A 23 19.97 -18.13 15.60
CA SER A 23 19.29 -17.11 16.41
C SER A 23 18.18 -16.59 15.51
N GLY A 24 17.08 -17.32 15.44
CA GLY A 24 15.94 -17.07 14.57
C GLY A 24 15.57 -15.62 14.76
N TYR A 25 16.06 -14.78 13.85
CA TYR A 25 15.93 -13.35 13.97
C TYR A 25 14.50 -13.07 13.54
N THR A 26 13.56 -13.20 14.47
CA THR A 26 12.18 -12.75 14.29
C THR A 26 12.20 -11.23 14.40
N ARG A 27 12.65 -10.57 13.31
CA ARG A 27 12.40 -9.13 13.17
C ARG A 27 10.91 -8.98 12.91
N GLU A 28 10.14 -8.72 13.96
CA GLU A 28 8.76 -8.29 13.81
C GLU A 28 8.77 -6.96 13.06
N THR A 29 8.45 -7.00 11.77
CA THR A 29 8.36 -5.81 10.94
C THR A 29 7.20 -4.98 11.46
N LYS A 30 7.49 -3.82 12.04
CA LYS A 30 6.43 -2.94 12.54
C LYS A 30 5.61 -2.43 11.36
N LYS A 31 4.30 -2.53 11.51
CA LYS A 31 3.32 -2.05 10.54
C LYS A 31 2.47 -0.97 11.19
N ARG A 32 2.23 0.12 10.48
CA ARG A 32 1.29 1.18 10.89
C ARG A 32 0.41 1.52 9.69
N SER A 33 -0.87 1.80 9.92
CA SER A 33 -1.77 2.27 8.86
C SER A 33 -2.21 3.70 9.11
N LEU A 34 -2.36 4.45 8.02
CA LEU A 34 -3.04 5.73 7.97
C LEU A 34 -4.34 5.53 7.20
N VAL A 35 -5.46 5.77 7.86
CA VAL A 35 -6.78 5.77 7.21
C VAL A 35 -7.25 7.20 7.08
N VAL A 36 -7.55 7.62 5.86
CA VAL A 36 -8.12 8.94 5.56
C VAL A 36 -9.46 8.78 4.86
N ALA A 37 -10.39 9.66 5.18
CA ALA A 37 -11.68 9.75 4.50
C ALA A 37 -11.92 11.19 4.07
N PHE A 38 -12.41 11.37 2.84
CA PHE A 38 -12.71 12.69 2.29
C PHE A 38 -13.82 12.61 1.26
N ASP A 39 -14.45 13.75 1.02
CA ASP A 39 -15.50 13.89 0.02
C ASP A 39 -14.92 14.57 -1.23
N ILE A 40 -15.32 14.06 -2.39
CA ILE A 40 -15.04 14.60 -3.73
C ILE A 40 -16.39 14.90 -4.40
N GLU A 41 -16.52 16.09 -4.95
CA GLU A 41 -17.66 16.50 -5.76
C GLU A 41 -17.20 16.69 -7.20
N ASP A 42 -17.37 17.86 -7.81
CA ASP A 42 -16.83 18.17 -9.14
C ASP A 42 -15.34 18.54 -9.15
N THR A 43 -14.71 18.57 -7.97
CA THR A 43 -13.26 18.80 -7.80
C THR A 43 -12.45 17.52 -7.98
N THR A 44 -11.12 17.68 -8.10
CA THR A 44 -10.18 16.56 -8.24
C THR A 44 -9.17 16.47 -7.11
N THR A 45 -9.12 17.50 -6.27
CA THR A 45 -8.14 17.65 -5.18
C THR A 45 -8.74 17.23 -3.85
N PHE A 46 -7.95 16.62 -2.99
CA PHE A 46 -8.29 16.40 -1.59
C PHE A 46 -7.20 16.98 -0.69
N ASP A 47 -7.62 17.44 0.47
CA ASP A 47 -6.76 17.93 1.53
C ASP A 47 -7.36 17.54 2.88
N VAL A 48 -6.72 16.60 3.57
CA VAL A 48 -7.24 15.99 4.79
C VAL A 48 -6.24 16.13 5.92
N SER A 49 -6.65 16.80 6.99
CA SER A 49 -5.89 16.80 8.24
C SER A 49 -6.16 15.51 9.02
N VAL A 50 -5.09 14.89 9.54
CA VAL A 50 -5.19 13.70 10.39
C VAL A 50 -5.38 14.15 11.83
N SER A 51 -6.40 13.62 12.51
CA SER A 51 -6.73 14.00 13.89
C SER A 51 -5.59 13.71 14.88
N GLU A 52 -4.90 12.59 14.66
CA GLU A 52 -3.70 12.20 15.38
C GLU A 52 -2.56 12.03 14.38
N PRO A 53 -1.46 12.79 14.52
CA PRO A 53 -0.37 12.68 13.58
C PRO A 53 0.23 11.28 13.54
N LEU A 54 0.35 10.69 12.35
CA LEU A 54 1.07 9.43 12.18
C LEU A 54 2.57 9.71 12.27
N ILE A 55 3.21 9.18 13.30
CA ILE A 55 4.65 9.23 13.47
C ILE A 55 5.27 8.02 12.76
N ILE A 56 6.28 8.25 11.94
CA ILE A 56 7.10 7.22 11.31
C ILE A 56 8.47 7.33 11.95
N ASP A 57 8.81 6.40 12.85
CA ASP A 57 10.04 6.45 13.64
C ASP A 57 11.25 5.88 12.87
N PHE A 58 10.99 4.96 11.95
CA PHE A 58 12.00 4.24 11.18
C PHE A 58 11.71 4.35 9.68
N PRO A 59 12.75 4.30 8.84
CA PRO A 59 12.59 4.12 7.40
C PRO A 59 11.55 3.07 7.04
N SER A 60 10.52 3.47 6.30
CA SER A 60 9.37 2.61 6.01
C SER A 60 9.02 2.65 4.53
N TYR A 61 8.46 1.56 4.03
CA TYR A 61 7.83 1.51 2.71
C TYR A 61 6.33 1.77 2.86
N ALA A 62 5.81 2.72 2.09
CA ALA A 62 4.39 3.04 2.04
C ALA A 62 3.70 2.29 0.90
N TYR A 63 2.52 1.75 1.18
CA TYR A 63 1.67 1.05 0.22
C TYR A 63 0.24 1.53 0.35
N LEU A 64 -0.44 1.73 -0.77
CA LEU A 64 -1.90 1.84 -0.75
C LEU A 64 -2.50 0.43 -0.57
N ASP A 65 -3.06 0.19 0.60
CA ASP A 65 -3.64 -1.09 0.99
C ASP A 65 -5.07 -1.23 0.48
N SER A 66 -5.90 -0.20 0.72
CA SER A 66 -7.28 -0.19 0.26
C SER A 66 -7.74 1.19 -0.22
N LEU A 67 -8.63 1.16 -1.22
CA LEU A 67 -9.36 2.32 -1.70
C LEU A 67 -10.83 1.93 -1.80
N THR A 68 -11.68 2.63 -1.08
CA THR A 68 -13.13 2.41 -1.07
C THR A 68 -13.81 3.71 -1.45
N THR A 69 -14.80 3.64 -2.33
CA THR A 69 -15.62 4.81 -2.65
C THR A 69 -17.09 4.52 -2.37
N PHE A 70 -17.85 5.58 -2.12
CA PHE A 70 -19.30 5.59 -2.23
C PHE A 70 -19.67 6.67 -3.25
N ASN A 71 -20.56 6.33 -4.19
CA ASN A 71 -21.04 7.26 -5.21
C ASN A 71 -19.97 7.72 -6.22
N ALA A 72 -18.92 6.92 -6.46
CA ALA A 72 -18.07 7.12 -7.63
C ALA A 72 -18.82 6.73 -8.91
N ASP A 73 -18.54 7.45 -10.00
CA ASP A 73 -19.14 7.19 -11.31
C ASP A 73 -18.68 5.84 -11.87
N GLU A 74 -19.59 5.17 -12.57
CA GLU A 74 -19.41 3.79 -13.03
C GLU A 74 -18.34 3.67 -14.12
N ASN A 75 -17.71 2.50 -14.22
CA ASN A 75 -16.61 2.22 -15.14
C ASN A 75 -17.03 2.01 -16.61
N GLY A 76 -18.14 2.60 -17.03
CA GLY A 76 -18.78 2.39 -18.34
C GLY A 76 -18.07 3.01 -19.55
N SER A 77 -16.89 3.63 -19.39
CA SER A 77 -16.14 4.21 -20.50
C SER A 77 -14.62 4.02 -20.33
N LEU A 78 -13.90 4.19 -21.44
CA LEU A 78 -12.43 4.04 -21.49
C LEU A 78 -11.73 4.95 -20.48
N ASP A 79 -12.20 6.18 -20.29
CA ASP A 79 -11.57 7.10 -19.33
C ASP A 79 -11.93 6.75 -17.88
N LYS A 80 -13.11 6.18 -17.65
CA LYS A 80 -13.65 5.87 -16.31
C LYS A 80 -13.19 4.53 -15.74
N MET A 81 -12.42 3.76 -16.50
CA MET A 81 -12.00 2.40 -16.10
C MET A 81 -11.00 2.35 -14.94
N ALA A 82 -10.37 3.48 -14.59
CA ALA A 82 -9.39 3.55 -13.52
C ALA A 82 -9.32 4.95 -12.92
N PHE A 83 -8.90 5.00 -11.65
CA PHE A 83 -8.54 6.20 -10.94
C PHE A 83 -7.04 6.44 -11.02
N VAL A 84 -6.65 7.70 -11.20
CA VAL A 84 -5.28 8.18 -11.07
C VAL A 84 -5.18 8.96 -9.78
N ILE A 85 -4.34 8.51 -8.86
CA ILE A 85 -4.14 9.12 -7.56
C ILE A 85 -2.73 9.68 -7.49
N LYS A 86 -2.61 10.98 -7.23
CA LYS A 86 -1.33 11.63 -6.92
C LYS A 86 -1.38 12.10 -5.49
N MET A 87 -0.29 11.90 -4.77
CA MET A 87 -0.13 12.38 -3.40
C MET A 87 1.09 13.28 -3.37
N ASP A 88 0.89 14.51 -2.90
CA ASP A 88 1.95 15.53 -2.94
C ASP A 88 2.98 15.30 -1.84
N ASP A 89 2.54 14.71 -0.72
CA ASP A 89 3.37 14.50 0.46
C ASP A 89 4.30 13.28 0.34
N PHE A 90 4.15 12.49 -0.74
CA PHE A 90 4.95 11.30 -0.98
C PHE A 90 5.77 11.42 -2.26
N ASN A 91 7.05 11.03 -2.18
CA ASN A 91 7.93 11.03 -3.34
C ASN A 91 7.75 9.73 -4.16
N HIS A 92 6.62 9.62 -4.87
CA HIS A 92 6.37 8.50 -5.78
C HIS A 92 7.48 8.40 -6.84
N GLN A 93 8.00 7.18 -7.02
CA GLN A 93 9.10 6.88 -7.96
C GLN A 93 8.67 5.97 -9.11
N ASN A 94 7.36 5.90 -9.40
CA ASN A 94 6.89 5.13 -10.53
C ASN A 94 6.92 5.94 -11.83
N SER A 95 7.30 5.25 -12.89
CA SER A 95 7.30 5.77 -14.25
C SER A 95 6.05 5.25 -14.97
N GLY A 96 5.40 6.13 -15.71
CA GLY A 96 4.22 5.84 -16.51
C GLY A 96 4.30 6.52 -17.88
N ASN A 97 3.23 6.38 -18.64
CA ASN A 97 3.02 7.13 -19.87
C ASN A 97 1.89 8.15 -19.67
N SER A 98 1.78 9.11 -20.58
CA SER A 98 0.59 9.93 -20.67
C SER A 98 -0.56 9.09 -21.24
N ILE A 99 -1.67 9.00 -20.51
CA ILE A 99 -2.91 8.39 -20.98
C ILE A 99 -3.91 9.52 -21.18
N SER A 100 -4.42 9.66 -22.40
CA SER A 100 -5.25 10.80 -22.81
C SER A 100 -4.55 12.15 -22.53
N SER A 101 -4.94 12.83 -21.46
CA SER A 101 -4.43 14.14 -21.00
C SER A 101 -3.73 14.07 -19.63
N VAL A 102 -3.68 12.89 -19.00
CA VAL A 102 -3.12 12.69 -17.66
C VAL A 102 -1.76 12.03 -17.75
N ASP A 103 -0.76 12.68 -17.15
CA ASP A 103 0.54 12.06 -16.92
C ASP A 103 0.44 11.09 -15.73
N THR A 104 0.66 9.80 -15.97
CA THR A 104 0.64 8.77 -14.92
C THR A 104 1.98 8.60 -14.20
N ASN A 105 2.99 9.39 -14.54
CA ASN A 105 4.20 9.49 -13.73
C ASN A 105 3.87 9.92 -12.30
N ARG A 106 4.56 9.31 -11.33
CA ARG A 106 4.42 9.65 -9.90
C ARG A 106 2.98 9.53 -9.40
N SER A 107 2.21 8.56 -9.91
CA SER A 107 0.79 8.37 -9.60
C SER A 107 0.41 6.92 -9.45
N LEU A 108 -0.51 6.60 -8.54
CA LEU A 108 -1.11 5.26 -8.47
C LEU A 108 -2.26 5.17 -9.47
N VAL A 109 -2.30 4.07 -10.22
CA VAL A 109 -3.43 3.74 -11.10
C VAL A 109 -4.20 2.58 -10.50
N ILE A 110 -5.44 2.84 -10.08
CA ILE A 110 -6.31 1.87 -9.41
C ILE A 110 -7.54 1.60 -10.27
N PRO A 111 -7.83 0.34 -10.65
CA PRO A 111 -9.03 0.02 -11.43
C PRO A 111 -10.31 0.51 -10.76
N ASN A 112 -11.20 1.08 -11.56
CA ASN A 112 -12.53 1.46 -11.12
C ASN A 112 -13.44 0.22 -11.19
N GLU A 113 -13.79 -0.32 -10.04
CA GLU A 113 -14.70 -1.46 -9.88
C GLU A 113 -16.16 -0.99 -9.64
N ALA A 114 -16.46 0.30 -9.83
CA ALA A 114 -17.83 0.80 -9.72
C ALA A 114 -18.67 0.38 -10.92
N ASP A 115 -19.76 -0.33 -10.63
CA ASP A 115 -20.74 -0.85 -11.60
C ASP A 115 -22.07 -0.09 -11.59
N ALA A 116 -22.22 0.86 -10.65
CA ALA A 116 -23.35 1.78 -10.55
C ALA A 116 -23.02 2.91 -9.56
N THR A 117 -23.53 4.10 -9.87
CA THR A 117 -23.55 5.26 -8.97
C THR A 117 -24.43 4.98 -7.74
N GLY A 118 -24.18 5.69 -6.63
CA GLY A 118 -24.93 5.55 -5.37
C GLY A 118 -24.61 4.28 -4.56
N LYS A 119 -23.53 3.57 -4.86
CA LYS A 119 -23.11 2.35 -4.15
C LYS A 119 -21.71 2.45 -3.57
N THR A 120 -21.46 1.67 -2.53
CA THR A 120 -20.12 1.45 -1.98
C THR A 120 -19.39 0.39 -2.78
N ARG A 121 -18.14 0.70 -3.16
CA ARG A 121 -17.27 -0.18 -3.93
C ARG A 121 -15.85 -0.13 -3.39
N VAL A 122 -15.26 -1.31 -3.24
CA VAL A 122 -13.84 -1.45 -2.92
C VAL A 122 -13.10 -1.63 -4.23
N HIS A 123 -12.15 -0.74 -4.49
CA HIS A 123 -11.37 -0.69 -5.71
C HIS A 123 -10.08 -1.45 -5.46
N LYS A 124 -10.10 -2.72 -5.82
CA LYS A 124 -8.96 -3.61 -5.60
C LYS A 124 -8.20 -3.75 -6.91
N GLY A 125 -7.11 -3.00 -7.04
CA GLY A 125 -6.15 -3.21 -8.10
C GLY A 125 -5.31 -4.46 -7.87
N ARG A 126 -4.00 -4.26 -7.70
CA ARG A 126 -3.02 -5.32 -7.49
C ARG A 126 -2.71 -5.52 -6.00
N LYS A 127 -2.13 -6.67 -5.66
CA LYS A 127 -1.46 -6.83 -4.36
C LYS A 127 -0.25 -5.90 -4.33
N MET A 128 -0.11 -5.09 -3.27
CA MET A 128 1.03 -4.19 -3.00
C MET A 128 1.15 -2.98 -3.95
N ASN A 129 0.23 -2.01 -3.86
CA ASN A 129 0.37 -0.73 -4.56
C ASN A 129 1.44 0.12 -3.88
N TYR A 130 2.71 -0.06 -4.27
CA TYR A 130 3.83 0.70 -3.72
C TYR A 130 3.69 2.19 -4.02
N ILE A 131 3.81 3.00 -2.97
CA ILE A 131 3.78 4.46 -3.04
C ILE A 131 5.24 4.95 -3.14
N SER A 132 5.99 4.77 -2.05
CA SER A 132 7.29 5.38 -1.89
C SER A 132 8.03 4.82 -0.67
N TYR A 133 9.30 5.19 -0.57
CA TYR A 133 10.12 5.03 0.62
C TYR A 133 10.03 6.32 1.43
N GLU A 134 9.68 6.19 2.70
CA GLU A 134 9.47 7.29 3.60
C GLU A 134 10.53 7.32 4.72
N PRO A 135 11.31 8.41 4.83
CA PRO A 135 12.21 8.60 5.96
C PRO A 135 11.40 8.84 7.25
N PRO A 136 12.06 8.80 8.43
CA PRO A 136 11.41 9.16 9.68
C PRO A 136 10.81 10.56 9.61
N GLN A 137 9.50 10.66 9.88
CA GLN A 137 8.75 11.90 9.77
C GLN A 137 7.42 11.85 10.54
N LYS A 138 6.73 12.98 10.60
CA LYS A 138 5.40 13.11 11.19
C LYS A 138 4.42 13.56 10.11
N ILE A 139 3.42 12.74 9.84
CA ILE A 139 2.36 13.04 8.88
C ILE A 139 1.17 13.61 9.67
N THR A 140 0.84 14.88 9.43
CA THR A 140 -0.30 15.57 10.06
C THR A 140 -1.44 15.83 9.09
N GLN A 141 -1.15 15.72 7.80
CA GLN A 141 -2.03 16.09 6.70
C GLN A 141 -1.65 15.23 5.50
N LEU A 142 -2.64 14.90 4.68
CA LEU A 142 -2.45 14.26 3.39
C LEU A 142 -3.21 15.03 2.32
N LYS A 143 -2.50 15.46 1.28
CA LYS A 143 -3.07 16.16 0.14
C LYS A 143 -2.70 15.52 -1.19
N GLY A 144 -3.51 15.76 -2.19
CA GLY A 144 -3.26 15.23 -3.52
C GLY A 144 -4.45 15.36 -4.45
N THR A 145 -4.45 14.54 -5.49
CA THR A 145 -5.54 14.46 -6.47
C THR A 145 -6.00 13.03 -6.71
N ILE A 146 -7.28 12.88 -7.02
CA ILE A 146 -7.91 11.66 -7.52
C ILE A 146 -8.78 12.01 -8.74
N THR A 147 -8.48 11.38 -9.88
CA THR A 147 -9.17 11.66 -11.14
C THR A 147 -9.45 10.38 -11.91
N PHE A 148 -10.29 10.49 -12.94
CA PHE A 148 -10.29 9.52 -14.04
C PHE A 148 -9.07 9.67 -14.97
N LEU A 149 -8.93 8.78 -15.95
CA LEU A 149 -7.79 8.77 -16.89
C LEU A 149 -7.75 9.99 -17.83
N ASN A 150 -8.87 10.72 -17.97
CA ASN A 150 -8.94 12.00 -18.69
C ASN A 150 -8.75 13.23 -17.79
N GLY A 151 -8.49 13.02 -16.50
CA GLY A 151 -8.24 14.09 -15.53
C GLY A 151 -9.50 14.70 -14.93
N ASN A 152 -10.69 14.24 -15.32
CA ASN A 152 -11.95 14.71 -14.76
C ASN A 152 -12.19 14.11 -13.36
N SER A 153 -13.08 14.76 -12.59
CA SER A 153 -13.53 14.26 -11.30
C SER A 153 -14.11 12.84 -11.41
N ILE A 154 -13.88 12.05 -10.36
CA ILE A 154 -14.47 10.71 -10.19
C ILE A 154 -15.98 10.74 -9.89
N ASN A 155 -16.56 11.93 -9.69
CA ASN A 155 -17.99 12.12 -9.53
C ASN A 155 -18.51 13.42 -10.18
N PRO A 156 -18.72 13.43 -11.51
CA PRO A 156 -19.18 14.63 -12.22
C PRO A 156 -20.65 14.99 -11.93
N SER A 157 -21.40 14.16 -11.20
CA SER A 157 -22.83 14.36 -10.91
C SER A 157 -23.13 15.49 -9.92
N ARG A 158 -22.10 16.12 -9.33
CA ARG A 158 -22.18 17.13 -8.25
C ARG A 158 -22.84 16.65 -6.96
N GLU A 159 -22.99 15.35 -6.81
CA GLU A 159 -23.32 14.76 -5.52
C GLU A 159 -22.05 14.51 -4.71
N THR A 160 -22.19 14.22 -3.42
CA THR A 160 -21.04 13.85 -2.59
C THR A 160 -20.59 12.43 -2.94
N CYS A 161 -19.34 12.28 -3.39
CA CYS A 161 -18.64 10.99 -3.47
C CYS A 161 -17.69 10.90 -2.28
N ARG A 162 -17.85 9.86 -1.46
CA ARG A 162 -16.95 9.64 -0.32
C ARG A 162 -15.86 8.66 -0.70
N VAL A 163 -14.61 9.03 -0.43
CA VAL A 163 -13.44 8.18 -0.61
C VAL A 163 -12.87 7.84 0.76
N ILE A 164 -12.53 6.57 0.96
CA ILE A 164 -11.75 6.08 2.11
C ILE A 164 -10.50 5.42 1.54
N MET A 165 -9.34 5.86 2.02
CA MET A 165 -8.03 5.36 1.60
C MET A 165 -7.27 4.86 2.82
N GLU A 166 -6.70 3.67 2.72
CA GLU A 166 -5.78 3.12 3.72
C GLU A 166 -4.38 2.99 3.16
N ILE A 167 -3.42 3.64 3.82
CA ILE A 167 -2.00 3.59 3.50
C ILE A 167 -1.29 2.80 4.58
N LEU A 168 -0.65 1.69 4.19
CA LEU A 168 0.15 0.83 5.06
C LEU A 168 1.63 1.21 4.98
N PHE A 169 2.21 1.50 6.13
CA PHE A 169 3.65 1.69 6.31
C PHE A 169 4.27 0.43 6.90
N VAL A 170 5.28 -0.11 6.24
CA VAL A 170 6.03 -1.29 6.68
C VAL A 170 7.47 -0.90 6.91
N GLU A 171 7.97 -1.08 8.14
CA GLU A 171 9.37 -0.82 8.48
C GLU A 171 10.33 -1.60 7.57
N LYS A 172 11.43 -0.98 7.14
CA LYS A 172 12.48 -1.63 6.35
C LYS A 172 13.41 -2.50 7.19
#